data_AF-A0A955DJ73-F1
#
_entry.id   AF-A0A955DJ73-F1
#
_cell.length_a   1.000
_cell.length_b   1.000
_cell.length_c   1.000
_cell.angle_alpha   90.00
_cell.angle_beta   90.00
_cell.angle_gamma   90.00
#
_symmetry.space_group_name_H-M   'P 1'
#
loop_
_entity.id
_entity.type
_entity.pdbx_description
1 polymer ?
#
loop_
_entity_poly.entity_id
_entity_poly.type
_entity_poly.pdbx_seq_one_letter_code
_entity_poly.pdbx_strand_id
1 'polypeptide(L)'
;MMTNLFGNVAPLLLAAEGGTPWTRGLLDTVIAIGIVLMSVGVLLCMIRLLKGPTLVDRGLAADTISIQIAGLVLLLTIRFESLVVFDVVLVVGILGFASTLAFAQYLGRRGSAA
;
A
#
# COMPACT_ATOMS: atom_id res chain seq x y z
N MET A 1 13.34 48.79 5.66
CA MET A 1 14.57 47.96 5.65
C MET A 1 14.33 46.47 5.99
N MET A 2 13.08 45.94 5.97
CA MET A 2 12.75 44.55 6.34
C MET A 2 12.19 43.68 5.18
N THR A 3 12.20 44.18 3.93
CA THR A 3 11.66 43.47 2.75
C THR A 3 12.68 42.60 2.01
N ASN A 4 13.98 42.72 2.31
CA ASN A 4 15.05 42.00 1.62
C ASN A 4 15.40 40.63 2.23
N LEU A 5 14.72 40.18 3.30
CA LEU A 5 15.04 38.91 3.96
C LEU A 5 14.36 37.70 3.26
N PHE A 6 13.16 37.88 2.72
CA PHE A 6 12.40 36.80 2.05
C PHE A 6 12.71 36.66 0.56
N GLY A 7 13.19 37.72 -0.10
CA GLY A 7 13.56 37.68 -1.52
C GLY A 7 14.82 36.84 -1.81
N ASN A 8 15.74 36.75 -0.84
CA ASN A 8 17.03 36.06 -1.02
C ASN A 8 16.97 34.55 -0.69
N VAL A 9 15.92 34.07 -0.02
CA VAL A 9 15.73 32.66 0.34
C VAL A 9 14.79 31.91 -0.61
N ALA A 10 13.95 32.61 -1.38
CA ALA A 10 13.12 32.05 -2.44
C ALA A 10 13.92 31.19 -3.46
N PRO A 11 15.12 31.59 -3.94
CA PRO A 11 15.92 30.74 -4.84
C PRO A 11 16.53 29.52 -4.13
N LEU A 12 16.77 29.56 -2.82
CA LEU A 12 17.27 28.40 -2.05
C LEU A 12 16.18 27.35 -1.81
N LEU A 13 14.94 27.78 -1.60
CA LEU A 13 13.77 26.89 -1.56
C LEU A 13 13.57 26.23 -2.93
N LEU A 14 13.58 26.99 -4.04
CA LEU A 14 13.49 26.43 -5.40
C LEU A 14 14.66 25.50 -5.78
N ALA A 15 15.86 25.74 -5.24
CA ALA A 15 17.01 24.85 -5.42
C ALA A 15 16.91 23.54 -4.61
N ALA A 16 16.21 23.56 -3.47
CA ALA A 16 15.88 22.34 -2.71
C ALA A 16 14.76 21.53 -3.37
N GLU A 17 13.85 22.19 -4.10
CA GLU A 17 12.80 21.58 -4.94
C GLU A 17 13.36 20.96 -6.24
N GLY A 18 14.59 21.32 -6.61
CA GLY A 18 15.35 20.67 -7.67
C GLY A 18 15.73 19.26 -7.25
N GLY A 19 14.80 18.31 -7.41
CA GLY A 19 15.02 16.90 -7.12
C GLY A 19 16.37 16.46 -7.64
N THR A 20 17.32 16.25 -6.73
CA THR A 20 18.68 15.88 -7.09
C THR A 20 18.65 14.68 -8.06
N PRO A 21 19.52 14.58 -9.07
CA PRO A 21 19.49 13.47 -10.02
C PRO A 21 19.47 12.10 -9.33
N TRP A 22 20.11 12.04 -8.15
CA TRP A 22 20.20 10.89 -7.28
C TRP A 22 18.85 10.46 -6.68
N THR A 23 17.94 11.37 -6.34
CA THR A 23 16.64 10.99 -5.74
C THR A 23 15.76 10.24 -6.73
N ARG A 24 15.75 10.62 -8.01
CA ARG A 24 14.97 9.91 -9.04
C ARG A 24 15.44 8.46 -9.22
N GLY A 25 16.75 8.25 -9.32
CA GLY A 25 17.31 6.90 -9.44
C GLY A 25 17.08 6.03 -8.20
N LEU A 26 17.14 6.63 -7.01
CA LEU A 26 16.85 5.93 -5.75
C LEU A 26 15.37 5.53 -5.66
N LEU A 27 14.44 6.43 -5.99
CA LEU A 27 13.01 6.14 -5.98
C LEU A 27 12.66 4.97 -6.90
N ASP A 28 13.18 4.99 -8.14
CA ASP A 28 12.96 3.92 -9.11
C ASP A 28 13.46 2.55 -8.59
N THR A 29 14.64 2.54 -7.96
CA THR A 29 15.22 1.32 -7.40
C THR A 29 14.40 0.79 -6.23
N VAL A 30 13.98 1.67 -5.31
CA VAL A 30 13.17 1.29 -4.15
C VAL A 30 11.79 0.80 -4.57
N ILE A 31 11.15 1.44 -5.56
CA ILE A 31 9.85 1.01 -6.09
C ILE A 31 9.98 -0.37 -6.74
N ALA A 32 11.01 -0.59 -7.56
CA ALA A 32 11.23 -1.89 -8.21
C ALA A 32 11.44 -3.01 -7.18
N ILE A 33 12.28 -2.78 -6.16
CA ILE A 33 12.49 -3.73 -5.07
C ILE A 33 11.18 -3.97 -4.29
N GLY A 34 10.44 -2.90 -3.99
CA GLY A 34 9.15 -2.97 -3.29
C GLY A 34 8.13 -3.83 -4.04
N ILE A 35 8.01 -3.66 -5.35
CA ILE A 35 7.10 -4.47 -6.20
C ILE A 35 7.47 -5.95 -6.14
N VAL A 36 8.76 -6.27 -6.24
CA VAL A 36 9.24 -7.66 -6.17
C VAL A 36 8.95 -8.27 -4.80
N LEU A 37 9.30 -7.58 -3.72
CA LEU A 37 9.08 -8.06 -2.35
C LEU A 37 7.60 -8.23 -2.03
N MET A 38 6.75 -7.28 -2.42
CA MET A 38 5.30 -7.39 -2.22
C MET A 38 4.71 -8.54 -3.03
N SER A 39 5.14 -8.75 -4.28
CA SER A 39 4.69 -9.89 -5.10
C SER A 39 5.06 -11.22 -4.47
N VAL A 40 6.28 -11.35 -3.94
CA VAL A 40 6.71 -12.53 -3.17
C VAL A 40 5.87 -12.68 -1.90
N GLY A 41 5.60 -11.59 -1.18
CA GLY A 41 4.74 -11.58 -0.01
C GLY A 41 3.32 -12.09 -0.30
N VAL A 42 2.72 -11.66 -1.42
CA VAL A 42 1.41 -12.16 -1.89
C VAL A 42 1.47 -13.67 -2.14
N LEU A 43 2.50 -14.16 -2.83
CA LEU A 43 2.67 -15.59 -3.10
C LEU A 43 2.78 -16.41 -1.81
N LEU A 44 3.57 -15.94 -0.84
CA LEU A 44 3.72 -16.60 0.46
C LEU A 44 2.40 -16.63 1.24
N CYS A 45 1.66 -15.50 1.25
CA CYS A 45 0.35 -15.45 1.89
C CYS A 45 -0.66 -16.35 1.19
N MET A 46 -0.59 -16.48 -0.13
CA MET A 46 -1.45 -17.38 -0.91
C MET A 46 -1.18 -18.85 -0.57
N ILE A 47 0.08 -19.24 -0.34
CA ILE A 47 0.43 -20.57 0.17
C ILE A 47 -0.17 -20.80 1.56
N ARG A 48 -0.09 -19.81 2.45
CA ARG A 48 -0.68 -19.87 3.80
C ARG A 48 -2.21 -19.95 3.75
N LEU A 49 -2.85 -19.20 2.87
CA LEU A 49 -4.30 -19.22 2.67
C LEU A 49 -4.81 -20.62 2.30
N LEU A 50 -4.07 -21.33 1.42
CA LEU A 50 -4.43 -22.69 0.99
C LEU A 50 -4.13 -23.75 2.05
N LYS A 51 -3.01 -23.62 2.78
CA LYS A 51 -2.56 -24.62 3.78
C LYS A 51 -3.08 -24.36 5.20
N GLY A 52 -3.72 -23.22 5.45
CA GLY A 52 -4.17 -22.84 6.79
C GLY A 52 -5.07 -23.90 7.44
N PRO A 53 -4.79 -24.36 8.68
CA PRO A 53 -5.55 -25.42 9.34
C PRO A 53 -6.87 -24.94 9.94
N THR A 54 -6.96 -23.68 10.37
CA THR A 54 -8.17 -23.10 10.98
C THR A 54 -8.83 -22.12 10.01
N LEU A 55 -10.16 -21.99 10.08
CA LEU A 55 -10.91 -21.00 9.29
C LEU A 55 -10.41 -19.59 9.58
N VAL A 56 -10.08 -19.30 10.85
CA VAL A 56 -9.56 -18.00 11.31
C VAL A 56 -8.20 -17.69 10.68
N ASP A 57 -7.28 -18.65 10.61
CA ASP A 57 -5.96 -18.45 9.98
C ASP A 57 -6.09 -18.17 8.48
N ARG A 58 -7.04 -18.81 7.80
CA ARG A 58 -7.35 -18.52 6.38
C ARG A 58 -7.94 -17.12 6.20
N GLY A 59 -8.87 -16.71 7.07
CA GLY A 59 -9.44 -15.35 7.04
C GLY A 59 -8.38 -14.27 7.23
N LEU A 60 -7.48 -14.45 8.20
CA LEU A 60 -6.35 -13.56 8.44
C LEU A 60 -5.36 -13.52 7.26
N ALA A 61 -5.12 -14.67 6.61
CA ALA A 61 -4.29 -14.71 5.41
C ALA A 61 -4.93 -13.93 4.24
N ALA A 62 -6.26 -14.02 4.07
CA ALA A 62 -6.98 -13.27 3.04
C ALA A 62 -6.96 -11.74 3.26
N ASP A 63 -7.10 -11.30 4.51
CA ASP A 63 -6.95 -9.88 4.88
C ASP A 63 -5.54 -9.35 4.58
N THR A 64 -4.52 -10.14 4.94
CA THR A 64 -3.12 -9.81 4.67
C THR A 64 -2.85 -9.69 3.16
N ILE A 65 -3.41 -10.60 2.34
CA ILE A 65 -3.32 -10.53 0.88
C ILE A 65 -3.94 -9.24 0.36
N SER A 66 -5.09 -8.84 0.90
CA SER A 66 -5.81 -7.63 0.46
C SER A 66 -4.97 -6.36 0.69
N ILE A 67 -4.34 -6.23 1.85
CA ILE A 67 -3.42 -5.11 2.14
C ILE A 67 -2.16 -5.17 1.27
N GLN A 68 -1.63 -6.38 1.03
CA GLN A 68 -0.45 -6.56 0.19
C GLN A 68 -0.72 -6.16 -1.27
N ILE A 69 -1.91 -6.49 -1.79
CA ILE A 69 -2.38 -6.06 -3.12
C ILE A 69 -2.59 -4.54 -3.14
N ALA A 70 -3.22 -3.95 -2.12
CA ALA A 70 -3.41 -2.50 -2.05
C ALA A 70 -2.06 -1.75 -2.11
N GLY A 71 -1.05 -2.23 -1.38
CA GLY A 71 0.31 -1.70 -1.44
C GLY A 71 0.99 -1.88 -2.80
N LEU A 72 0.79 -3.03 -3.46
CA LEU A 72 1.31 -3.28 -4.80
C LEU A 72 0.72 -2.29 -5.82
N VAL A 73 -0.61 -2.11 -5.79
CA VAL A 73 -1.31 -1.16 -6.67
C VAL A 73 -0.84 0.27 -6.37
N LEU A 74 -0.60 0.63 -5.11
CA LEU A 74 -0.05 1.94 -4.74
C LEU A 74 1.34 2.18 -5.33
N LEU A 75 2.24 1.20 -5.28
CA LEU A 75 3.56 1.30 -5.92
C LEU A 75 3.45 1.43 -7.44
N LEU A 76 2.49 0.74 -8.07
CA LEU A 76 2.20 0.91 -9.49
C LEU A 76 1.67 2.32 -9.80
N THR A 77 0.79 2.88 -8.96
CA THR A 77 0.30 4.26 -9.10
C THR A 77 1.46 5.25 -9.16
N ILE A 78 2.44 5.11 -8.29
CA ILE A 78 3.64 5.97 -8.28
C ILE A 78 4.45 5.77 -9.56
N ARG A 79 4.59 4.52 -10.04
CA ARG A 79 5.36 4.20 -11.25
C ARG A 79 4.71 4.70 -12.55
N PHE A 80 3.39 4.70 -12.63
CA PHE A 80 2.64 5.14 -13.81
C PHE A 80 2.24 6.62 -13.79
N GLU A 81 2.53 7.34 -12.70
CA GLU A 81 2.18 8.76 -12.50
C GLU A 81 0.69 9.05 -12.80
N SER A 82 -0.19 8.08 -12.58
CA SER A 82 -1.61 8.16 -12.96
C SER A 82 -2.52 8.03 -11.75
N LEU A 83 -3.26 9.09 -11.47
CA LEU A 83 -4.26 9.14 -10.38
C LEU A 83 -5.42 8.16 -10.61
N VAL A 84 -5.66 7.69 -11.85
CA VAL A 84 -6.69 6.68 -12.12
C VAL A 84 -6.41 5.38 -11.37
N VAL A 85 -5.13 5.04 -11.18
CA VAL A 85 -4.73 3.84 -10.43
C VAL A 85 -4.92 4.06 -8.92
N PHE A 86 -4.92 5.30 -8.44
CA PHE A 86 -5.15 5.64 -7.04
C PHE A 86 -6.59 5.33 -6.60
N ASP A 87 -7.59 5.61 -7.44
CA ASP A 87 -8.99 5.26 -7.15
C ASP A 87 -9.16 3.74 -6.94
N VAL A 88 -8.43 2.94 -7.73
CA VAL A 88 -8.41 1.48 -7.58
C VAL A 88 -7.82 1.08 -6.22
N VAL A 89 -6.74 1.74 -5.75
CA VAL A 89 -6.16 1.49 -4.41
C VAL A 89 -7.20 1.72 -3.32
N LEU A 90 -7.95 2.82 -3.39
CA LEU A 90 -8.96 3.16 -2.39
C LEU A 90 -10.07 2.10 -2.35
N VAL A 91 -10.56 1.67 -3.53
CA VAL A 91 -11.58 0.61 -3.63
C VAL A 91 -11.05 -0.71 -3.05
N VAL A 92 -9.84 -1.12 -3.40
CA VAL A 92 -9.22 -2.34 -2.87
C VAL A 92 -9.04 -2.27 -1.35
N GLY A 93 -8.64 -1.11 -0.81
CA GLY A 93 -8.51 -0.91 0.63
C GLY A 93 -9.84 -1.05 1.38
N ILE A 94 -10.91 -0.45 0.86
CA ILE A 94 -12.26 -0.55 1.43
C ILE A 94 -12.77 -2.00 1.35
N LEU A 95 -12.59 -2.67 0.20
CA LEU A 95 -13.00 -4.07 0.01
C LEU A 95 -12.24 -5.02 0.93
N GLY A 96 -10.93 -4.82 1.09
CA GLY A 96 -10.08 -5.60 2.01
C GLY A 96 -10.58 -5.49 3.45
N PHE A 97 -10.80 -4.27 3.93
CA PHE A 97 -11.33 -4.05 5.28
C PHE A 97 -12.75 -4.63 5.48
N ALA A 98 -13.63 -4.43 4.50
CA ALA A 98 -14.98 -4.99 4.54
C ALA A 98 -14.99 -6.53 4.61
N SER A 99 -14.02 -7.19 3.94
CA SER A 99 -13.88 -8.66 3.99
C SER A 99 -13.63 -9.17 5.40
N THR A 100 -12.82 -8.46 6.18
CA THR A 100 -12.49 -8.80 7.57
C THR A 100 -13.67 -8.59 8.51
N LEU A 101 -14.45 -7.51 8.30
CA LEU A 101 -15.70 -7.29 9.03
C LEU A 101 -16.72 -8.40 8.75
N ALA A 102 -16.90 -8.76 7.48
CA ALA A 102 -17.80 -9.85 7.08
C ALA A 102 -17.36 -11.18 7.71
N PHE A 103 -16.06 -11.45 7.73
CA PHE A 103 -15.48 -12.65 8.34
C PHE A 103 -15.70 -12.69 9.86
N ALA A 104 -15.46 -11.58 10.56
CA ALA A 104 -15.70 -11.47 12.00
C ALA A 104 -17.19 -11.69 12.36
N GLN A 105 -18.11 -11.09 11.59
CA GLN A 105 -19.55 -11.28 11.78
C GLN A 105 -19.99 -12.72 11.52
N TYR A 106 -19.39 -13.40 10.55
CA TYR A 106 -19.66 -14.80 10.26
C TYR A 106 -19.23 -15.73 11.41
N LEU A 107 -18.05 -15.51 11.98
CA LEU A 107 -17.56 -16.23 13.15
C LEU A 107 -18.43 -15.99 14.38
N GLY A 108 -18.76 -14.71 14.67
CA GLY A 108 -19.59 -14.33 15.81
C GLY A 108 -20.98 -14.98 15.78
N ARG A 109 -21.60 -15.04 14.61
CA ARG A 109 -22.92 -15.69 14.43
C ARG A 109 -22.92 -17.20 14.68
N ARG A 110 -21.82 -17.91 14.39
CA ARG A 110 -21.71 -19.35 14.66
C ARG A 110 -21.47 -19.67 16.14
N GLY A 111 -20.85 -18.76 16.87
CA GLY A 111 -20.61 -18.92 18.31
C GLY A 111 -21.86 -18.75 19.18
N SER A 112 -22.87 -18.02 18.70
CA SER A 112 -24.13 -17.78 19.45
C SER A 112 -25.27 -18.75 19.14
N ALA A 113 -25.03 -19.75 18.27
CA ALA A 113 -26.02 -20.76 17.87
C ALA A 113 -25.75 -22.15 18.49
N ALA A 114 -24.82 -22.24 19.45
CA ALA A 114 -24.52 -23.41 20.28
C ALA A 114 -24.73 -23.05 21.75
#